data_AF-A0A6M3ITG4-F1
#
_entry.id   AF-A0A6M3ITG4-F1
#
_cell.length_a   1.000
_cell.length_b   1.000
_cell.length_c   1.000
_cell.angle_alpha   90.00
_cell.angle_beta   90.00
_cell.angle_gamma   90.00
#
_symmetry.space_group_name_H-M   'P 1'
#
loop_
_entity.id
_entity.type
_entity.pdbx_description
1 polymer ?
#
loop_
_entity_poly.entity_id
_entity_poly.type
_entity_poly.pdbx_seq_one_letter_code
_entity_poly.pdbx_strand_id
1 'polypeptide(L)'
;MSQVEHAAVLCQLGKELLWGNKAKGDFTSVSLPGVSCGCPTGAKPIGLWHTHPSDPLLDLFGFGKAELSQQDKSEAKRLGMAFMCVSVPEKKITKCHRV
;
A
#
# COMPACT_ATOMS: atom_id res chain seq x y z
N MET A 1 5.39 18.86 9.62
CA MET A 1 6.25 18.11 8.68
C MET A 1 5.31 17.28 7.82
N SER A 2 5.41 17.36 6.49
CA SER A 2 4.58 16.51 5.61
C SER A 2 4.97 15.05 5.84
N GLN A 3 4.03 14.20 6.28
CA GLN A 3 4.29 12.78 6.48
C GLN A 3 4.45 12.11 5.11
N VAL A 4 5.60 11.49 4.89
CA VAL A 4 5.93 10.82 3.64
C VAL A 4 5.22 9.47 3.63
N GLU A 5 4.32 9.27 2.69
CA GLU A 5 3.71 7.97 2.45
C GLU A 5 4.56 7.17 1.46
N HIS A 6 4.74 5.89 1.76
CA HIS A 6 5.41 4.94 0.91
C HIS A 6 4.38 4.00 0.31
N ALA A 7 4.55 3.62 -0.95
CA ALA A 7 3.78 2.53 -1.55
C ALA A 7 4.68 1.61 -2.38
N ALA A 8 4.24 0.38 -2.59
CA ALA A 8 4.88 -0.57 -3.48
C ALA A 8 3.85 -1.57 -4.02
N VAL A 9 4.11 -2.10 -5.21
CA VAL A 9 3.34 -3.24 -5.73
C VAL A 9 3.83 -4.52 -5.04
N LEU A 10 2.92 -5.37 -4.59
CA LEU A 10 3.21 -6.74 -4.16
C LEU A 10 3.20 -7.64 -5.39
N CYS A 11 4.32 -8.30 -5.62
CA CYS A 11 4.55 -9.14 -6.79
C CYS A 11 4.76 -10.59 -6.37
N GLN A 12 4.36 -11.53 -7.21
CA GLN A 12 4.56 -12.96 -7.00
C GLN A 12 5.40 -13.54 -8.14
N LEU A 13 6.50 -14.22 -7.79
CA LEU A 13 7.33 -15.01 -8.70
C LEU A 13 7.38 -16.45 -8.20
N GLY A 14 6.61 -17.35 -8.82
CA GLY A 14 6.43 -18.70 -8.30
C GLY A 14 5.82 -18.70 -6.90
N LYS A 15 6.59 -19.13 -5.90
CA LYS A 15 6.19 -19.12 -4.47
C LYS A 15 6.74 -17.92 -3.69
N GLU A 16 7.55 -17.08 -4.32
CA GLU A 16 8.19 -15.94 -3.66
C GLU A 16 7.32 -14.69 -3.77
N LEU A 17 7.30 -13.91 -2.69
CA LEU A 17 6.74 -12.57 -2.65
C LEU A 17 7.85 -11.55 -2.82
N LEU A 18 7.71 -10.70 -3.82
CA LEU A 18 8.67 -9.67 -4.17
C LEU A 18 8.01 -8.30 -4.02
N TRP A 19 8.83 -7.32 -3.65
CA TRP A 19 8.44 -5.93 -3.73
C TRP A 19 8.72 -5.41 -5.13
N GLY A 20 7.71 -4.80 -5.74
CA GLY A 20 7.90 -3.98 -6.90
C GLY A 20 8.59 -2.65 -6.59
N ASN A 21 8.61 -1.77 -7.59
CA ASN A 21 9.14 -0.42 -7.42
C ASN A 21 8.43 0.32 -6.29
N LYS A 22 9.24 0.82 -5.35
CA LYS A 22 8.75 1.64 -4.24
C LYS A 22 8.49 3.05 -4.75
N ALA A 23 7.29 3.56 -4.51
CA ALA A 23 6.97 4.97 -4.65
C ALA A 23 7.01 5.66 -3.28
N LYS A 24 7.23 6.97 -3.32
CA LYS A 24 7.06 7.87 -2.18
C LYS A 24 6.21 9.04 -2.62
N GLY A 25 5.37 9.51 -1.72
CA GLY A 25 4.50 10.65 -1.95
C GLY A 25 4.13 11.33 -0.64
N ASP A 26 3.07 12.12 -0.67
CA ASP A 26 2.47 12.73 0.51
C ASP A 26 1.10 12.10 0.82
N PHE A 27 0.53 12.47 1.97
CA PHE A 27 -0.80 12.05 2.41
C PHE A 27 -1.90 12.22 1.35
N THR A 28 -1.75 13.16 0.42
CA THR A 28 -2.75 13.42 -0.62
C THR A 28 -2.47 12.67 -1.93
N SER A 29 -1.24 12.19 -2.13
CA SER A 29 -0.85 11.55 -3.37
C SER A 29 0.40 10.68 -3.21
N VAL A 30 0.23 9.38 -3.42
CA VAL A 30 1.33 8.46 -3.75
C VAL A 30 1.09 7.92 -5.15
N SER A 31 1.83 8.43 -6.13
CA SER A 31 1.77 7.93 -7.50
C SER A 31 2.72 6.74 -7.66
N LEU A 32 2.15 5.53 -7.76
CA LEU A 32 2.93 4.38 -8.21
C LEU A 32 3.22 4.53 -9.71
N PRO A 33 4.48 4.36 -10.17
CA PRO A 33 4.73 4.21 -11.59
C PRO A 33 3.90 3.02 -12.05
N GLY A 34 3.07 3.22 -13.09
CA GLY A 34 1.92 2.37 -13.42
C GLY A 34 2.13 0.88 -13.17
N VAL A 35 1.12 0.23 -12.57
CA VAL A 35 1.17 -1.13 -11.99
C VAL A 35 1.78 -2.19 -12.93
N SER A 36 1.65 -2.02 -14.25
CA SER A 36 2.25 -2.87 -15.27
C SER A 36 3.79 -2.90 -15.30
N CYS A 37 4.45 -1.87 -14.78
CA CYS A 37 5.92 -1.74 -14.75
C CYS A 37 6.50 -1.87 -13.34
N GLY A 38 5.67 -2.18 -12.33
CA GLY A 38 6.09 -2.23 -10.93
C GLY A 38 6.84 -3.51 -10.57
N CYS A 39 6.52 -4.63 -11.20
CA CYS A 39 7.07 -5.94 -10.82
C CYS A 39 8.33 -6.33 -11.59
N PRO A 40 9.26 -7.07 -10.95
CA PRO A 40 10.38 -7.69 -11.66
C PRO A 40 9.90 -8.57 -12.82
N THR A 41 10.73 -8.72 -13.87
CA THR A 41 10.41 -9.54 -15.05
C THR A 41 10.01 -10.96 -14.64
N GLY A 42 8.85 -11.42 -15.15
CA GLY A 42 8.30 -12.74 -14.85
C GLY A 42 7.47 -12.80 -13.56
N ALA A 43 7.48 -11.76 -12.72
CA ALA A 43 6.64 -11.66 -11.54
C ALA A 43 5.28 -11.03 -11.89
N LYS A 44 4.21 -11.54 -11.27
CA LYS A 44 2.83 -11.03 -11.46
C LYS A 44 2.46 -10.08 -10.33
N PRO A 45 1.85 -8.93 -10.60
CA PRO A 45 1.28 -8.09 -9.56
C PRO A 45 0.09 -8.82 -8.93
N ILE A 46 0.10 -8.95 -7.60
CA ILE A 46 -0.97 -9.60 -6.83
C ILE A 46 -1.63 -8.65 -5.83
N GLY A 47 -0.98 -7.53 -5.51
CA GLY A 47 -1.51 -6.58 -4.56
C GLY A 47 -0.73 -5.28 -4.49
N LEU A 48 -1.11 -4.46 -3.52
CA LEU A 48 -0.45 -3.20 -3.22
C LEU A 48 -0.09 -3.15 -1.74
N TRP A 49 0.95 -2.41 -1.42
CA TRP A 49 1.32 -2.06 -0.07
C TRP A 49 1.49 -0.56 0.02
N HIS A 50 1.06 0.02 1.13
CA HIS A 50 1.35 1.41 1.45
C HIS A 50 1.40 1.65 2.96
N THR A 51 1.89 2.83 3.35
CA THR A 51 1.96 3.25 4.75
C THR A 51 0.89 4.28 5.05
N HIS A 52 0.19 4.13 6.16
CA HIS A 52 -0.58 5.21 6.77
C HIS A 52 0.27 5.97 7.77
N PRO A 53 0.10 7.30 7.87
CA PRO A 53 0.69 8.07 8.94
C PRO A 53 0.09 7.69 10.29
N SER A 54 0.95 7.61 11.31
CA SER A 54 0.53 7.61 12.70
C SER A 54 0.48 9.05 13.21
N ASP A 55 -0.72 9.59 13.41
CA ASP A 55 -0.91 10.83 14.17
C ASP A 55 -1.89 10.55 15.34
N PRO A 56 -1.51 10.84 16.60
CA PRO A 56 -2.38 10.63 17.75
C PRO A 56 -3.75 11.33 17.65
N LEU A 57 -3.83 12.46 16.94
CA LEU A 57 -5.10 13.16 16.70
C LEU A 57 -5.94 12.45 15.63
N LEU A 58 -5.31 11.89 14.60
CA LEU A 58 -5.98 11.09 13.57
C LEU A 58 -6.50 9.76 14.14
N ASP A 59 -5.76 9.16 15.07
CA ASP A 59 -6.15 7.93 15.77
C ASP A 59 -7.48 8.07 16.54
N LEU A 60 -7.74 9.24 17.13
CA LEU A 60 -8.99 9.53 17.86
C LEU A 60 -10.22 9.45 16.95
N PHE A 61 -10.06 9.76 15.66
CA PHE A 61 -11.11 9.68 14.64
C PHE A 61 -11.05 8.37 13.84
N GLY A 62 -10.19 7.43 14.23
CA GLY A 62 -10.03 6.14 13.56
C GLY A 62 -9.20 6.16 12.28
N PHE A 63 -8.57 7.29 11.96
CA PHE A 63 -7.50 7.39 10.95
C PHE A 63 -6.17 6.87 11.54
N GLY A 64 -5.14 6.61 10.74
CA GLY A 64 -3.86 6.07 11.25
C GLY A 64 -3.90 4.61 11.75
N LYS A 65 -4.95 3.87 11.38
CA LYS A 65 -5.05 2.42 11.57
C LYS A 65 -4.47 1.70 10.35
N ALA A 66 -3.90 0.51 10.60
CA ALA A 66 -3.54 -0.42 9.54
C ALA A 66 -4.81 -1.12 9.01
N GLU A 67 -5.75 -0.34 8.47
CA GLU A 67 -7.03 -0.80 7.91
C GLU A 67 -7.25 -0.09 6.58
N LEU A 68 -7.93 -0.74 5.64
CA LEU A 68 -8.23 -0.13 4.34
C LEU A 68 -9.30 0.96 4.46
N SER A 69 -9.01 2.13 3.91
CA SER A 69 -9.99 3.17 3.60
C SER A 69 -10.91 2.76 2.43
N GLN A 70 -11.98 3.53 2.19
CA GLN A 70 -12.82 3.31 1.00
C GLN A 70 -12.07 3.65 -0.30
N GLN A 71 -11.13 4.59 -0.25
CA GLN A 71 -10.27 4.95 -1.38
C GLN A 71 -9.32 3.80 -1.72
N ASP A 72 -8.71 3.18 -0.71
CA ASP A 72 -7.86 1.99 -0.86
C ASP A 72 -8.59 0.85 -1.57
N LYS A 73 -9.83 0.57 -1.13
CA LYS A 73 -10.67 -0.47 -1.75
C LYS A 73 -11.03 -0.15 -3.19
N SER A 74 -11.42 1.10 -3.45
CA SER A 74 -11.81 1.55 -4.79
C SER A 74 -10.62 1.49 -5.75
N GLU A 75 -9.45 1.86 -5.27
CA GLU A 75 -8.21 1.87 -6.05
C GLU A 75 -7.69 0.44 -6.29
N ALA A 76 -7.72 -0.43 -5.28
CA ALA A 76 -7.41 -1.85 -5.45
C ALA A 76 -8.26 -2.48 -6.55
N LYS A 77 -9.58 -2.21 -6.53
CA LYS A 77 -10.53 -2.71 -7.52
C LYS A 77 -10.27 -2.13 -8.90
N ARG A 78 -10.02 -0.81 -8.99
CA ARG A 78 -9.66 -0.12 -10.24
C ARG A 78 -8.41 -0.73 -10.88
N LEU A 79 -7.43 -1.12 -10.07
CA LEU A 79 -6.17 -1.70 -10.50
C LEU A 79 -6.20 -3.23 -10.65
N GLY A 80 -7.31 -3.88 -10.31
CA GLY A 80 -7.46 -5.34 -10.40
C GLY A 80 -6.59 -6.11 -9.38
N MET A 81 -6.32 -5.50 -8.22
CA MET A 81 -5.50 -6.07 -7.17
C MET A 81 -6.32 -6.95 -6.23
N ALA A 82 -5.84 -8.16 -5.94
CA ALA A 82 -6.52 -9.09 -5.04
C ALA A 82 -6.20 -8.80 -3.55
N PHE A 83 -5.07 -8.17 -3.29
CA PHE A 83 -4.58 -7.89 -1.95
C PHE A 83 -4.17 -6.43 -1.78
N MET A 84 -4.36 -5.93 -0.56
CA MET A 84 -3.83 -4.64 -0.16
C MET A 84 -3.33 -4.71 1.28
N CYS A 85 -2.09 -4.26 1.48
CA CYS A 85 -1.42 -4.26 2.77
C CYS A 85 -1.16 -2.83 3.23
N VAL A 86 -1.52 -2.53 4.48
CA VAL A 86 -1.30 -1.23 5.10
C VAL A 86 -0.35 -1.39 6.26
N SER A 87 0.71 -0.59 6.28
CA SER A 87 1.62 -0.48 7.42
C SER A 87 1.43 0.82 8.16
N VAL A 88 1.54 0.80 9.49
CA VAL A 88 1.69 2.00 10.33
C VAL A 88 3.07 1.90 10.98
N PRO A 89 4.12 2.47 10.37
CA PRO A 89 5.52 2.25 10.77
C PRO A 89 5.80 2.55 12.24
N GLU A 90 5.24 3.64 12.77
CA GLU A 90 5.44 4.09 14.14
C GLU A 90 4.89 3.09 15.16
N LYS A 91 3.81 2.40 14.78
CA LYS A 91 3.19 1.34 15.61
C LYS A 91 3.77 -0.05 15.32
N LYS A 92 4.65 -0.18 14.31
CA LYS A 92 5.21 -1.46 13.84
C LYS A 92 4.15 -2.51 13.49
N ILE A 93 3.03 -2.07 12.94
CA ILE A 93 1.91 -2.93 12.55
C ILE A 93 1.80 -2.94 11.03
N THR A 94 1.58 -4.12 10.46
CA THR A 94 1.18 -4.31 9.07
C THR A 94 -0.03 -5.23 9.03
N LYS A 95 -1.08 -4.85 8.30
CA LYS A 95 -2.21 -5.73 8.01
C LYS A 95 -2.39 -5.87 6.52
N CYS A 96 -2.75 -7.08 6.09
CA CYS A 96 -3.03 -7.39 4.71
C CYS A 96 -4.47 -7.87 4.59
N HIS A 97 -5.17 -7.32 3.60
CA HIS A 97 -6.58 -7.57 3.36
C HIS A 97 -6.75 -8.09 1.95
N ARG A 98 -7.68 -9.03 1.78
CA ARG A 98 -8.21 -9.39 0.47
C ARG A 98 -9.26 -8.35 0.09
N VAL A 99 -9.21 -7.86 -1.15
CA VAL A 99 -10.06 -6.76 -1.64
C VAL A 99 -11.01 -7.22 -2.73
#